data_AF-A0A1Y3N1B5-F1
#
_entry.id   AF-A0A1Y3N1B5-F1
#
_cell.length_a   1.000
_cell.length_b   1.000
_cell.length_c   1.000
_cell.angle_alpha   90.00
_cell.angle_beta   90.00
_cell.angle_gamma   90.00
#
_symmetry.space_group_name_H-M   'P 1'
#
loop_
_entity.id
_entity.type
_entity.pdbx_description
1 polymer ?
#
loop_
_entity_poly.entity_id
_entity_poly.type
_entity_poly.pdbx_seq_one_letter_code
_entity_poly.pdbx_strand_id
1 'polypeptide(L)'
;MKYKEINIQIKEFLEEFPLKREELKNKIMEQINETNENTNTSNSNREEERIKKLNKFIKYIESENIKFEEWNIYDFDILVYAIENNAYEELIKYIINQYDTLNYTTVITLTKKDIDNIYTTYSESKLNANISPLVEALIKNRFDIAKLLLENGADINYNKELILNDEMPINKEILQFLFEYDFDMNSERIINKLLNMKDKNKKDILKYYLEYTFKKNGEVKINNSYYEIASRNKNMNDILLLYRYDNRDDKFSIIYKIHEYIQNNNSRDYRDISPMMIFYDLLHQNIQDEKIRKMNDIFSNIDQ
;
A
#
# COMPACT_ATOMS: atom_id res chain seq x y z
N MET A 1 -42.81 28.85 -23.97
CA MET A 1 -42.57 29.33 -22.60
C MET A 1 -42.05 28.23 -21.69
N LYS A 2 -42.76 27.10 -21.51
CA LYS A 2 -42.30 25.96 -20.68
C LYS A 2 -40.85 25.48 -20.86
N TYR A 3 -40.34 25.42 -22.09
CA TYR A 3 -38.95 24.99 -22.36
C TYR A 3 -37.88 25.98 -21.87
N LYS A 4 -38.19 27.29 -21.83
CA LYS A 4 -37.27 28.29 -21.29
C LYS A 4 -37.23 28.27 -19.76
N GLU A 5 -38.38 28.04 -19.11
CA GLU A 5 -38.45 27.92 -17.65
C GLU A 5 -37.71 26.67 -17.13
N ILE A 6 -37.85 25.52 -17.81
CA ILE A 6 -37.13 24.29 -17.44
C ILE A 6 -35.61 24.47 -17.54
N ASN A 7 -35.11 25.14 -18.59
CA ASN A 7 -33.67 25.38 -18.75
C ASN A 7 -33.11 26.39 -17.74
N ILE A 8 -33.91 27.34 -17.27
CA ILE A 8 -33.51 28.27 -16.21
C ILE A 8 -33.41 27.53 -14.87
N GLN A 9 -34.40 26.70 -14.53
CA GLN A 9 -34.37 25.90 -13.29
C GLN A 9 -33.23 24.88 -13.28
N ILE A 10 -32.93 24.23 -14.41
CA ILE A 10 -31.77 23.31 -14.53
C ILE A 10 -30.47 24.08 -14.36
N LYS A 11 -30.35 25.29 -14.94
CA LYS A 11 -29.14 26.10 -14.84
C LYS A 11 -28.94 26.63 -13.41
N GLU A 12 -29.99 27.14 -12.77
CA GLU A 12 -29.97 27.58 -11.37
C GLU A 12 -29.64 26.42 -10.43
N PHE A 13 -30.21 25.23 -10.68
CA PHE A 13 -29.85 24.01 -9.96
C PHE A 13 -28.38 23.65 -10.18
N LEU A 14 -27.88 23.66 -11.41
CA LEU A 14 -26.48 23.33 -11.72
C LEU A 14 -25.47 24.36 -11.19
N GLU A 15 -25.88 25.60 -10.95
CA GLU A 15 -25.01 26.68 -10.42
C GLU A 15 -25.09 26.81 -8.89
N GLU A 16 -26.26 26.62 -8.25
CA GLU A 16 -26.40 26.67 -6.78
C GLU A 16 -25.92 25.39 -6.08
N PHE A 17 -26.10 24.22 -6.70
CA PHE A 17 -25.77 22.94 -6.08
C PHE A 17 -24.28 22.82 -5.75
N PRO A 18 -23.33 23.19 -6.64
CA PRO A 18 -21.91 23.15 -6.35
C PRO A 18 -21.50 24.12 -5.22
N LEU A 19 -22.10 25.31 -5.17
CA LEU A 19 -21.77 26.32 -4.14
C LEU A 19 -22.27 25.88 -2.75
N LYS A 20 -23.52 25.42 -2.66
CA LYS A 20 -24.06 24.84 -1.42
C LYS A 20 -23.26 23.61 -0.99
N ARG A 21 -22.81 22.76 -1.93
CA ARG A 21 -21.94 21.61 -1.65
C ARG A 21 -20.58 22.03 -1.10
N GLU A 22 -19.91 23.01 -1.70
CA GLU A 22 -18.57 23.42 -1.25
C GLU A 22 -18.60 24.11 0.11
N GLU A 23 -19.59 24.99 0.36
CA GLU A 23 -19.79 25.59 1.68
C GLU A 23 -20.00 24.53 2.75
N LEU A 24 -20.74 23.49 2.40
CA LEU A 24 -21.15 22.43 3.29
C LEU A 24 -20.03 21.40 3.53
N LYS A 25 -19.26 21.07 2.49
CA LYS A 25 -17.96 20.38 2.59
C LYS A 25 -17.06 21.14 3.56
N ASN A 26 -16.89 22.46 3.36
CA ASN A 26 -16.09 23.30 4.26
C ASN A 26 -16.59 23.25 5.70
N LYS A 27 -17.91 23.27 5.95
CA LYS A 27 -18.48 23.12 7.29
C LYS A 27 -18.18 21.74 7.90
N ILE A 28 -18.29 20.66 7.14
CA ILE A 28 -17.93 19.32 7.63
C ILE A 28 -16.44 19.24 7.94
N MET A 29 -15.59 19.76 7.05
CA MET A 29 -14.15 19.84 7.27
C MET A 29 -13.83 20.64 8.53
N GLU A 30 -14.50 21.78 8.73
CA GLU A 30 -14.40 22.59 9.95
C GLU A 30 -14.84 21.80 11.19
N GLN A 31 -15.97 21.09 11.16
CA GLN A 31 -16.41 20.28 12.30
C GLN A 31 -15.46 19.11 12.60
N ILE A 32 -14.91 18.44 11.58
CA ILE A 32 -13.90 17.39 11.75
C ILE A 32 -12.62 17.98 12.36
N ASN A 33 -12.15 19.11 11.84
CA ASN A 33 -10.96 19.78 12.37
C ASN A 33 -11.17 20.29 13.80
N GLU A 34 -12.32 20.90 14.11
CA GLU A 34 -12.72 21.31 15.46
C GLU A 34 -12.71 20.13 16.43
N THR A 35 -13.06 18.93 15.99
CA THR A 35 -13.01 17.73 16.85
C THR A 35 -11.59 17.23 17.12
N ASN A 36 -10.64 17.57 16.25
CA ASN A 36 -9.25 17.10 16.33
C ASN A 36 -8.32 18.07 17.07
N GLU A 37 -8.70 19.34 17.24
CA GLU A 37 -7.87 20.31 17.97
C GLU A 37 -7.68 19.90 19.44
N ASN A 38 -6.40 19.69 19.80
CA ASN A 38 -5.94 19.30 21.13
C ASN A 38 -6.26 20.38 22.17
N THR A 39 -7.32 20.19 22.96
CA THR A 39 -7.50 20.97 24.18
C THR A 39 -6.49 20.48 25.23
N ASN A 40 -5.67 21.36 25.79
CA ASN A 40 -4.65 21.07 26.81
C ASN A 40 -5.25 20.68 28.20
N THR A 41 -6.41 20.06 28.21
CA THR A 41 -7.22 19.72 29.38
C THR A 41 -7.03 18.25 29.80
N SER A 42 -7.40 17.92 31.04
CA SER A 42 -7.35 16.55 31.59
C SER A 42 -8.16 15.56 30.73
N ASN A 43 -7.71 14.30 30.68
CA ASN A 43 -8.28 13.26 29.80
C ASN A 43 -9.81 13.08 29.90
N SER A 44 -10.42 13.20 31.09
CA SER A 44 -11.87 13.09 31.26
C SER A 44 -12.64 14.22 30.57
N ASN A 45 -12.13 15.45 30.64
CA ASN A 45 -12.79 16.62 30.07
C ASN A 45 -12.69 16.62 28.53
N ARG A 46 -11.65 15.97 27.99
CA ARG A 46 -11.47 15.81 26.54
C ARG A 46 -12.51 14.90 25.91
N GLU A 47 -12.83 13.78 26.58
CA GLU A 47 -13.83 12.83 26.08
C GLU A 47 -15.23 13.44 26.06
N GLU A 48 -15.63 14.12 27.14
CA GLU A 48 -16.90 14.85 27.20
C GLU A 48 -17.01 15.92 26.11
N GLU A 49 -15.92 16.66 25.86
CA GLU A 49 -15.89 17.68 24.80
C GLU A 49 -16.04 17.07 23.41
N ARG A 50 -15.37 15.95 23.13
CA ARG A 50 -15.49 15.20 21.86
C ARG A 50 -16.92 14.71 21.65
N ILE A 51 -17.53 14.10 22.67
CA ILE A 51 -18.93 13.65 22.62
C ILE A 51 -19.88 14.81 22.34
N LYS A 52 -19.64 15.98 22.96
CA LYS A 52 -20.44 17.19 22.71
C LYS A 52 -20.32 17.66 21.26
N LYS A 53 -19.11 17.66 20.70
CA LYS A 53 -18.87 18.01 19.29
C LYS A 53 -19.50 16.99 18.34
N LEU A 54 -19.40 15.68 18.63
CA LEU A 54 -20.10 14.61 17.89
C LEU A 54 -21.60 14.86 17.83
N ASN A 55 -22.23 15.08 18.97
CA ASN A 55 -23.68 15.30 19.06
C ASN A 55 -24.12 16.55 18.32
N LYS A 56 -23.29 17.61 18.29
CA LYS A 56 -23.54 18.80 17.49
C LYS A 56 -23.49 18.47 15.99
N PHE A 57 -22.50 17.70 15.56
CA PHE A 57 -22.38 17.24 14.18
C PHE A 57 -23.57 16.36 13.75
N ILE A 58 -23.96 15.35 14.55
CA ILE A 58 -25.09 14.48 14.26
C ILE A 58 -26.38 15.29 14.10
N LYS A 59 -26.67 16.20 15.04
CA LYS A 59 -27.86 17.07 14.96
C LYS A 59 -27.88 17.90 13.69
N TYR A 60 -26.72 18.35 13.22
CA TYR A 60 -26.60 19.09 11.97
C TYR A 60 -26.94 18.23 10.75
N ILE A 61 -26.39 17.01 10.68
CA ILE A 61 -26.71 16.02 9.64
C ILE A 61 -28.21 15.72 9.60
N GLU A 62 -28.81 15.51 10.78
CA GLU A 62 -30.25 15.23 10.92
C GLU A 62 -31.13 16.43 10.51
N SER A 63 -30.80 17.64 10.96
CA SER A 63 -31.62 18.84 10.70
C SER A 63 -31.64 19.22 9.22
N GLU A 64 -30.54 18.98 8.52
CA GLU A 64 -30.39 19.26 7.10
C GLU A 64 -30.81 18.07 6.22
N ASN A 65 -31.27 16.96 6.83
CA ASN A 65 -31.67 15.72 6.15
C ASN A 65 -30.60 15.20 5.16
N ILE A 66 -29.36 15.18 5.63
CA ILE A 66 -28.18 14.88 4.81
C ILE A 66 -28.04 13.37 4.63
N LYS A 67 -27.96 12.93 3.37
CA LYS A 67 -27.63 11.55 3.00
C LYS A 67 -26.21 11.45 2.45
N PHE A 68 -25.42 10.52 2.97
CA PHE A 68 -23.99 10.46 2.64
C PHE A 68 -23.76 10.00 1.19
N GLU A 69 -24.64 9.17 0.61
CA GLU A 69 -24.49 8.76 -0.78
C GLU A 69 -24.68 9.92 -1.76
N GLU A 70 -25.44 10.95 -1.40
CA GLU A 70 -25.64 12.14 -2.23
C GLU A 70 -24.42 13.08 -2.23
N TRP A 71 -23.44 12.80 -1.35
CA TRP A 71 -22.30 13.66 -1.02
C TRP A 71 -20.95 13.06 -1.35
N ASN A 72 -20.88 11.74 -1.40
CA ASN A 72 -19.76 11.03 -1.96
C ASN A 72 -19.73 11.29 -3.47
N ILE A 73 -19.13 12.41 -3.84
CA ILE A 73 -18.96 12.86 -5.21
C ILE A 73 -17.60 12.39 -5.73
N TYR A 74 -17.39 12.56 -7.03
CA TYR A 74 -16.22 12.05 -7.73
C TYR A 74 -14.88 12.37 -7.04
N ASP A 75 -14.74 13.54 -6.41
CA ASP A 75 -13.51 14.01 -5.77
C ASP A 75 -13.59 14.20 -4.25
N PHE A 76 -14.68 13.77 -3.61
CA PHE A 76 -14.84 13.89 -2.16
C PHE A 76 -15.65 12.72 -1.61
N ASP A 77 -15.10 12.02 -0.63
CA ASP A 77 -15.79 11.01 0.16
C ASP A 77 -15.58 11.33 1.65
N ILE A 78 -16.67 11.43 2.39
CA ILE A 78 -16.63 11.90 3.78
C ILE A 78 -15.87 10.94 4.71
N LEU A 79 -16.00 9.62 4.47
CA LEU A 79 -15.32 8.61 5.26
C LEU A 79 -13.81 8.66 5.01
N VAL A 80 -13.41 8.65 3.74
CA VAL A 80 -11.99 8.75 3.34
C VAL A 80 -11.38 10.05 3.88
N TYR A 81 -12.08 11.19 3.74
CA TYR A 81 -11.62 12.46 4.28
C TYR A 81 -11.45 12.44 5.81
N ALA A 82 -12.41 11.86 6.53
CA ALA A 82 -12.33 11.74 7.99
C ALA A 82 -11.13 10.89 8.43
N ILE A 83 -10.85 9.79 7.72
CA ILE A 83 -9.68 8.95 7.98
C ILE A 83 -8.39 9.73 7.71
N GLU A 84 -8.31 10.38 6.54
CA GLU A 84 -7.16 11.17 6.09
C GLU A 84 -6.75 12.23 7.11
N ASN A 85 -7.75 12.90 7.69
CA ASN A 85 -7.58 14.00 8.64
C ASN A 85 -7.60 13.53 10.10
N ASN A 86 -7.38 12.24 10.36
CA ASN A 86 -7.26 11.67 11.69
C ASN A 86 -8.47 11.97 12.60
N ALA A 87 -9.68 11.94 12.04
CA ALA A 87 -10.91 12.04 12.84
C ALA A 87 -10.94 10.96 13.92
N TYR A 88 -11.44 11.33 15.10
CA TYR A 88 -11.59 10.41 16.22
C TYR A 88 -12.55 9.26 15.89
N GLU A 89 -12.35 8.12 16.56
CA GLU A 89 -12.92 6.83 16.21
C GLU A 89 -14.46 6.82 16.22
N GLU A 90 -15.11 7.47 17.17
CA GLU A 90 -16.57 7.48 17.30
C GLU A 90 -17.26 8.22 16.14
N LEU A 91 -16.64 9.28 15.60
CA LEU A 91 -17.14 9.93 14.39
C LEU A 91 -17.02 8.99 13.18
N ILE A 92 -15.88 8.30 13.05
CA ILE A 92 -15.69 7.33 11.97
C ILE A 92 -16.72 6.20 12.07
N LYS A 93 -17.00 5.69 13.28
CA LYS A 93 -18.08 4.69 13.51
C LYS A 93 -19.44 5.21 13.07
N TYR A 94 -19.78 6.45 13.45
CA TYR A 94 -21.02 7.07 13.02
C TYR A 94 -21.12 7.15 11.49
N ILE A 95 -20.03 7.58 10.84
CA ILE A 95 -19.96 7.70 9.39
C ILE A 95 -20.10 6.33 8.71
N ILE A 96 -19.36 5.30 9.16
CA ILE A 96 -19.42 3.93 8.63
C ILE A 96 -20.85 3.39 8.63
N ASN A 97 -21.61 3.64 9.70
CA ASN A 97 -23.00 3.19 9.83
C ASN A 97 -23.96 3.83 8.80
N GLN A 98 -23.52 4.83 8.04
CA GLN A 98 -24.30 5.43 6.96
C GLN A 98 -24.03 4.79 5.59
N TYR A 99 -23.12 3.81 5.50
CA TYR A 99 -22.76 3.15 4.24
C TYR A 99 -23.36 1.75 4.15
N ASP A 100 -23.92 1.41 2.99
CA ASP A 100 -24.36 0.04 2.67
C ASP A 100 -23.16 -0.93 2.53
N THR A 101 -22.03 -0.41 2.04
CA THR A 101 -20.81 -1.19 1.85
C THR A 101 -19.57 -0.30 1.97
N LEU A 102 -18.48 -0.89 2.47
CA LEU A 102 -17.16 -0.26 2.57
C LEU A 102 -16.22 -0.67 1.41
N ASN A 103 -16.73 -1.51 0.49
CA ASN A 103 -16.01 -2.05 -0.65
C ASN A 103 -16.22 -1.17 -1.87
N TYR A 104 -15.67 0.04 -1.81
CA TYR A 104 -15.73 1.02 -2.91
C TYR A 104 -14.40 1.75 -3.05
N THR A 105 -14.25 2.51 -4.14
CA THR A 105 -13.13 3.42 -4.35
C THR A 105 -13.62 4.81 -4.70
N THR A 106 -13.01 5.83 -4.13
CA THR A 106 -13.17 7.23 -4.55
C THR A 106 -11.93 7.70 -5.30
N VAL A 107 -12.05 8.74 -6.12
CA VAL A 107 -10.92 9.35 -6.81
C VAL A 107 -10.42 10.52 -5.97
N ILE A 108 -9.30 10.35 -5.27
CA ILE A 108 -8.65 11.51 -4.66
C ILE A 108 -7.83 12.21 -5.75
N THR A 109 -8.13 13.49 -5.93
CA THR A 109 -7.23 14.42 -6.59
C THR A 109 -6.08 14.73 -5.64
N LEU A 110 -4.88 14.22 -5.90
CA LEU A 110 -3.69 14.70 -5.21
C LEU A 110 -3.41 16.14 -5.65
N THR A 111 -3.35 17.07 -4.70
CA THR A 111 -3.05 18.47 -5.01
C THR A 111 -1.54 18.67 -5.10
N LYS A 112 -1.10 19.73 -5.78
CA LYS A 112 0.32 20.06 -5.99
C LYS A 112 1.15 20.11 -4.69
N LYS A 113 0.51 20.43 -3.56
CA LYS A 113 1.14 20.51 -2.22
C LYS A 113 1.48 19.13 -1.65
N ASP A 114 0.73 18.10 -2.02
CA ASP A 114 1.00 16.69 -1.67
C ASP A 114 2.18 16.14 -2.50
N ILE A 115 2.38 16.70 -3.69
CA ILE A 115 3.41 16.31 -4.67
C ILE A 115 4.80 16.84 -4.32
N ASP A 116 4.92 17.94 -3.56
CA ASP A 116 6.21 18.52 -3.18
C ASP A 116 7.09 17.57 -2.33
N ASN A 117 6.50 16.52 -1.74
CA ASN A 117 7.22 15.46 -1.01
C ASN A 117 7.55 14.21 -1.86
N ILE A 118 7.09 14.14 -3.11
CA ILE A 118 7.33 13.00 -4.00
C ILE A 118 8.33 13.43 -5.07
N TYR A 119 9.58 13.03 -4.88
CA TYR A 119 10.65 13.28 -5.84
C TYR A 119 10.28 12.79 -7.26
N THR A 120 10.24 13.75 -8.19
CA THR A 120 10.62 13.69 -9.61
C THR A 120 9.56 13.33 -10.69
N THR A 121 9.43 14.27 -11.64
CA THR A 121 9.19 14.08 -13.08
C THR A 121 8.00 13.21 -13.49
N TYR A 122 6.78 13.62 -13.15
CA TYR A 122 5.66 13.42 -14.07
C TYR A 122 4.88 14.74 -14.21
N SER A 123 4.49 14.96 -15.46
CA SER A 123 3.74 16.08 -16.02
C SER A 123 2.62 16.62 -15.10
N GLU A 124 2.21 17.86 -15.34
CA GLU A 124 1.08 18.61 -14.74
C GLU A 124 -0.30 17.90 -14.77
N SER A 125 -0.35 16.59 -15.05
CA SER A 125 -1.50 15.72 -14.90
C SER A 125 -1.72 15.38 -13.42
N LYS A 126 -2.70 16.05 -12.82
CA LYS A 126 -3.51 15.61 -11.68
C LYS A 126 -3.54 14.07 -11.57
N LEU A 127 -2.78 13.48 -10.65
CA LEU A 127 -2.77 12.02 -10.47
C LEU A 127 -4.06 11.66 -9.73
N ASN A 128 -5.01 11.10 -10.47
CA ASN A 128 -6.23 10.54 -9.90
C ASN A 128 -5.88 9.17 -9.32
N ALA A 129 -5.63 9.10 -8.01
CA ALA A 129 -5.52 7.83 -7.33
C ALA A 129 -6.93 7.38 -6.93
N ASN A 130 -7.35 6.22 -7.42
CA ASN A 130 -8.45 5.52 -6.77
C ASN A 130 -8.00 5.19 -5.35
N ILE A 131 -8.87 5.28 -4.36
CA ILE A 131 -8.57 4.88 -2.98
C ILE A 131 -9.83 4.37 -2.30
N SER A 132 -9.70 3.34 -1.48
CA SER A 132 -10.78 2.85 -0.62
C SER A 132 -10.56 3.35 0.81
N PRO A 133 -11.61 3.41 1.65
CA PRO A 133 -11.45 3.73 3.07
C PRO A 133 -10.38 2.89 3.77
N LEU A 134 -10.32 1.59 3.44
CA LEU A 134 -9.35 0.68 4.02
C LEU A 134 -7.92 1.02 3.59
N VAL A 135 -7.71 1.34 2.31
CA VAL A 135 -6.38 1.72 1.80
C VAL A 135 -5.93 3.04 2.40
N GLU A 136 -6.84 4.02 2.54
CA GLU A 136 -6.54 5.29 3.20
C GLU A 136 -6.11 5.07 4.66
N ALA A 137 -6.82 4.21 5.40
CA ALA A 137 -6.46 3.87 6.78
C ALA A 137 -5.06 3.24 6.86
N LEU A 138 -4.70 2.36 5.92
CA LEU A 138 -3.37 1.76 5.84
C LEU A 138 -2.28 2.77 5.49
N ILE A 139 -2.51 3.65 4.51
CA ILE A 139 -1.57 4.72 4.12
C ILE A 139 -1.27 5.64 5.30
N LYS A 140 -2.30 5.96 6.10
CA LYS A 140 -2.16 6.78 7.32
C LYS A 140 -1.66 6.00 8.54
N ASN A 141 -1.32 4.71 8.40
CA ASN A 141 -0.94 3.79 9.49
C ASN A 141 -1.96 3.76 10.64
N ARG A 142 -3.23 3.99 10.34
CA ARG A 142 -4.36 3.93 11.29
C ARG A 142 -4.91 2.52 11.37
N PHE A 143 -4.13 1.60 11.93
CA PHE A 143 -4.51 0.18 12.05
C PHE A 143 -5.74 -0.05 12.94
N ASP A 144 -6.00 0.85 13.89
CA ASP A 144 -7.23 0.94 14.67
C ASP A 144 -8.45 1.08 13.75
N ILE A 145 -8.39 2.02 12.81
CA ILE A 145 -9.47 2.26 11.86
C ILE A 145 -9.52 1.20 10.76
N ALA A 146 -8.37 0.73 10.27
CA ALA A 146 -8.34 -0.37 9.30
C ALA A 146 -9.04 -1.62 9.88
N LYS A 147 -8.77 -1.94 11.14
CA LYS A 147 -9.47 -3.02 11.87
C LYS A 147 -10.96 -2.74 11.99
N LEU A 148 -11.34 -1.52 12.41
CA LEU A 148 -12.75 -1.12 12.50
C LEU A 148 -13.49 -1.29 11.17
N LEU A 149 -12.87 -0.92 10.05
CA LEU A 149 -13.45 -1.08 8.71
C LEU A 149 -13.66 -2.56 8.36
N LEU A 150 -12.67 -3.42 8.64
CA LEU A 150 -12.77 -4.87 8.41
C LEU A 150 -13.85 -5.51 9.28
N GLU A 151 -13.97 -5.10 10.55
CA GLU A 151 -15.03 -5.54 11.47
C GLU A 151 -16.43 -5.14 10.98
N ASN A 152 -16.53 -4.07 10.19
CA ASN A 152 -17.78 -3.58 9.57
C ASN A 152 -17.94 -4.02 8.11
N GLY A 153 -17.23 -5.09 7.69
CA GLY A 153 -17.48 -5.75 6.40
C GLY A 153 -16.68 -5.20 5.21
N ALA A 154 -15.67 -4.35 5.45
CA ALA A 154 -14.67 -4.09 4.42
C ALA A 154 -13.93 -5.39 4.08
N ASP A 155 -13.73 -5.65 2.79
CA ASP A 155 -12.99 -6.78 2.27
C ASP A 155 -11.55 -6.35 1.98
N ILE A 156 -10.61 -6.95 2.71
CA ILE A 156 -9.17 -6.76 2.54
C ILE A 156 -8.71 -7.06 1.10
N ASN A 157 -9.43 -7.88 0.35
CA ASN A 157 -9.10 -8.27 -1.01
C ASN A 157 -9.96 -7.56 -2.08
N TYR A 158 -10.83 -6.62 -1.70
CA TYR A 158 -11.78 -5.96 -2.60
C TYR A 158 -11.12 -5.43 -3.88
N ASN A 159 -9.97 -4.75 -3.73
CA ASN A 159 -9.18 -4.28 -4.86
C ASN A 159 -7.69 -4.44 -4.56
N LYS A 160 -7.16 -5.65 -4.81
CA LYS A 160 -5.75 -5.98 -4.56
C LYS A 160 -4.79 -5.06 -5.30
N GLU A 161 -5.13 -4.68 -6.53
CA GLU A 161 -4.31 -3.77 -7.34
C GLU A 161 -4.17 -2.40 -6.68
N LEU A 162 -5.21 -1.95 -5.99
CA LEU A 162 -5.20 -0.69 -5.27
C LEU A 162 -4.35 -0.74 -4.00
N ILE A 163 -4.52 -1.78 -3.17
CA ILE A 163 -3.67 -1.99 -1.99
C ILE A 163 -2.20 -2.08 -2.43
N LEU A 164 -1.94 -2.70 -3.58
CA LEU A 164 -0.58 -2.89 -4.08
C LEU A 164 -0.11 -1.78 -5.03
N ASN A 165 -0.81 -0.65 -5.09
CA ASN A 165 -0.42 0.47 -5.92
C ASN A 165 0.89 1.10 -5.42
N ASP A 166 1.57 1.82 -6.29
CA ASP A 166 2.86 2.47 -6.01
C ASP A 166 2.76 3.46 -4.82
N GLU A 167 1.61 4.11 -4.65
CA GLU A 167 1.35 5.07 -3.56
C GLU A 167 1.26 4.44 -2.16
N MET A 168 0.88 3.15 -2.02
CA MET A 168 0.75 2.56 -0.68
C MET A 168 2.15 2.25 -0.11
N PRO A 169 2.56 2.84 1.01
CA PRO A 169 3.84 2.49 1.61
C PRO A 169 3.84 1.00 2.00
N ILE A 170 4.87 0.25 1.62
CA ILE A 170 5.05 -1.13 2.08
C ILE A 170 6.14 -1.11 3.16
N ASN A 171 5.71 -1.13 4.41
CA ASN A 171 6.57 -1.32 5.56
C ASN A 171 6.22 -2.64 6.28
N LYS A 172 6.97 -2.96 7.33
CA LYS A 172 6.80 -4.23 8.06
C LYS A 172 5.43 -4.31 8.74
N GLU A 173 4.97 -3.20 9.30
CA GLU A 173 3.72 -3.08 10.06
C GLU A 173 2.51 -3.29 9.15
N ILE A 174 2.50 -2.68 7.96
CA ILE A 174 1.46 -2.88 6.95
C ILE A 174 1.47 -4.32 6.46
N LEU A 175 2.63 -4.91 6.16
CA LEU A 175 2.70 -6.32 5.78
C LEU A 175 2.17 -7.24 6.87
N GLN A 176 2.54 -6.99 8.14
CA GLN A 176 2.02 -7.73 9.29
C GLN A 176 0.49 -7.65 9.37
N PHE A 177 -0.06 -6.45 9.20
CA PHE A 177 -1.51 -6.26 9.20
C PHE A 177 -2.18 -7.00 8.04
N LEU A 178 -1.71 -6.84 6.81
CA LEU A 178 -2.25 -7.54 5.63
C LEU A 178 -2.23 -9.06 5.82
N PHE A 179 -1.16 -9.58 6.40
CA PHE A 179 -1.01 -10.99 6.74
C PHE A 179 -1.93 -11.49 7.84
N GLU A 180 -2.20 -10.68 8.86
CA GLU A 180 -3.11 -11.01 9.95
C GLU A 180 -4.56 -11.19 9.44
N TYR A 181 -4.96 -10.38 8.45
CA TYR A 181 -6.31 -10.40 7.88
C TYR A 181 -6.42 -11.19 6.58
N ASP A 182 -5.53 -12.16 6.34
CA ASP A 182 -5.59 -13.06 5.20
C ASP A 182 -5.63 -12.38 3.81
N PHE A 183 -4.96 -11.24 3.66
CA PHE A 183 -4.77 -10.63 2.35
C PHE A 183 -4.02 -11.60 1.41
N ASP A 184 -4.50 -11.72 0.17
CA ASP A 184 -3.87 -12.56 -0.85
C ASP A 184 -2.63 -11.88 -1.41
N MET A 185 -1.52 -12.25 -0.80
CA MET A 185 -0.19 -11.65 -1.03
C MET A 185 0.55 -12.25 -2.21
N ASN A 186 -0.02 -13.19 -2.97
CA ASN A 186 0.66 -13.85 -4.08
C ASN A 186 0.71 -12.95 -5.34
N SER A 187 1.28 -11.76 -5.19
CA SER A 187 1.46 -10.80 -6.27
C SER A 187 2.95 -10.61 -6.58
N GLU A 188 3.28 -10.69 -7.86
CA GLU A 188 4.59 -10.30 -8.37
C GLU A 188 4.93 -8.84 -8.05
N ARG A 189 3.90 -7.98 -7.92
CA ARG A 189 4.04 -6.56 -7.60
C ARG A 189 4.73 -6.32 -6.26
N ILE A 190 4.42 -7.08 -5.21
CA ILE A 190 5.03 -6.86 -3.88
C ILE A 190 6.53 -7.13 -3.91
N ILE A 191 6.95 -8.27 -4.48
CA ILE A 191 8.38 -8.59 -4.58
C ILE A 191 9.08 -7.54 -5.43
N ASN A 192 8.53 -7.15 -6.58
CA ASN A 192 9.11 -6.11 -7.43
C ASN A 192 9.23 -4.77 -6.70
N LYS A 193 8.20 -4.35 -5.95
CA LYS A 193 8.22 -3.13 -5.14
C LYS A 193 9.29 -3.19 -4.06
N LEU A 194 9.35 -4.30 -3.31
CA LEU A 194 10.36 -4.51 -2.26
C LEU A 194 11.79 -4.54 -2.82
N LEU A 195 12.02 -5.14 -3.99
CA LEU A 195 13.35 -5.17 -4.60
C LEU A 195 13.84 -3.80 -5.06
N ASN A 196 12.94 -2.93 -5.52
CA ASN A 196 13.25 -1.57 -5.98
C ASN A 196 13.17 -0.50 -4.87
N MET A 197 12.78 -0.87 -3.66
CA MET A 197 12.67 0.07 -2.53
C MET A 197 14.04 0.64 -2.12
N LYS A 198 14.09 1.94 -1.82
CA LYS A 198 15.31 2.65 -1.36
C LYS A 198 15.47 2.71 0.17
N ASP A 199 14.67 1.92 0.90
CA ASP A 199 14.67 1.89 2.36
C ASP A 199 15.84 1.05 2.91
N LYS A 200 16.49 1.54 3.98
CA LYS A 200 17.55 0.80 4.69
C LYS A 200 17.07 -0.52 5.31
N ASN A 201 15.79 -0.60 5.69
CA ASN A 201 15.15 -1.76 6.30
C ASN A 201 14.59 -2.73 5.25
N LYS A 202 14.74 -2.42 3.95
CA LYS A 202 14.24 -3.24 2.83
C LYS A 202 14.58 -4.72 2.97
N LYS A 203 15.81 -5.05 3.35
CA LYS A 203 16.26 -6.44 3.52
C LYS A 203 15.40 -7.19 4.54
N ASP A 204 15.07 -6.57 5.66
CA ASP A 204 14.28 -7.18 6.72
C ASP A 204 12.81 -7.32 6.31
N ILE A 205 12.28 -6.34 5.59
CA ILE A 205 10.92 -6.34 5.05
C ILE A 205 10.77 -7.45 3.98
N LEU A 206 11.72 -7.54 3.04
CA LEU A 206 11.74 -8.61 2.03
C LEU A 206 11.85 -9.99 2.66
N LYS A 207 12.77 -10.16 3.62
CA LYS A 207 12.92 -11.41 4.35
C LYS A 207 11.62 -11.80 5.06
N TYR A 208 11.00 -10.86 5.76
CA TYR A 208 9.73 -11.09 6.46
C TYR A 208 8.61 -11.53 5.50
N TYR A 209 8.49 -10.86 4.35
CA TYR A 209 7.53 -11.22 3.30
C TYR A 209 7.74 -12.65 2.78
N LEU A 210 8.99 -13.01 2.46
CA LEU A 210 9.33 -14.34 1.93
C LEU A 210 9.07 -15.44 2.97
N GLU A 211 9.48 -15.20 4.24
CA GLU A 211 9.25 -16.13 5.36
C GLU A 211 7.77 -16.39 5.59
N TYR A 212 6.95 -15.34 5.63
CA TYR A 212 5.51 -15.49 5.82
C TYR A 212 4.88 -16.24 4.63
N THR A 213 5.20 -15.84 3.41
CA THR A 213 4.64 -16.47 2.19
C THR A 213 4.97 -17.96 2.16
N PHE A 214 6.22 -18.32 2.46
CA PHE A 214 6.65 -19.71 2.57
C PHE A 214 5.89 -20.45 3.69
N LYS A 215 5.73 -19.84 4.86
CA LYS A 215 4.99 -20.44 5.98
C LYS A 215 3.51 -20.68 5.64
N LYS A 216 2.87 -19.75 4.92
CA LYS A 216 1.45 -19.84 4.56
C LYS A 216 1.19 -20.82 3.43
N ASN A 217 2.02 -20.81 2.39
CA ASN A 217 1.77 -21.54 1.15
C ASN A 217 2.63 -22.81 0.99
N GLY A 218 3.65 -23.01 1.82
CA GLY A 218 4.68 -24.04 1.65
C GLY A 218 5.72 -23.71 0.57
N GLU A 219 5.47 -22.68 -0.25
CA GLU A 219 6.37 -22.23 -1.30
C GLU A 219 6.30 -20.73 -1.55
N VAL A 220 7.36 -20.20 -2.17
CA VAL A 220 7.38 -18.85 -2.74
C VAL A 220 7.65 -18.95 -4.23
N LYS A 221 6.78 -18.35 -5.05
CA LYS A 221 6.94 -18.31 -6.50
C LYS A 221 7.98 -17.26 -6.88
N ILE A 222 9.23 -17.69 -7.01
CA ILE A 222 10.35 -16.85 -7.43
C ILE A 222 10.54 -16.95 -8.95
N ASN A 223 10.55 -15.80 -9.64
CA ASN A 223 10.77 -15.70 -11.08
C ASN A 223 12.18 -15.17 -11.40
N ASN A 224 12.69 -15.44 -12.60
CA ASN A 224 14.01 -14.97 -13.05
C ASN A 224 14.11 -13.44 -13.09
N SER A 225 13.00 -12.75 -13.37
CA SER A 225 12.90 -11.29 -13.34
C SER A 225 13.33 -10.70 -11.98
N TYR A 226 13.09 -11.41 -10.86
CA TYR A 226 13.51 -10.96 -9.54
C TYR A 226 15.03 -10.97 -9.37
N TYR A 227 15.70 -12.00 -9.89
CA TYR A 227 17.16 -12.03 -9.92
C TYR A 227 17.72 -10.96 -10.85
N GLU A 228 17.10 -10.73 -12.00
CA GLU A 228 17.50 -9.65 -12.90
C GLU A 228 17.43 -8.28 -12.20
N ILE A 229 16.32 -7.99 -11.50
CA ILE A 229 16.15 -6.76 -10.73
C ILE A 229 17.21 -6.67 -9.61
N ALA A 230 17.40 -7.73 -8.83
CA ALA A 230 18.36 -7.75 -7.72
C ALA A 230 19.82 -7.57 -8.21
N SER A 231 20.17 -8.21 -9.33
CA SER A 231 21.48 -8.08 -10.00
C SER A 231 21.68 -6.66 -10.55
N ARG A 232 20.69 -6.08 -11.22
CA ARG A 232 20.73 -4.70 -11.71
C ARG A 232 20.89 -3.69 -10.57
N ASN A 233 20.21 -3.94 -9.44
CA ASN A 233 20.32 -3.13 -8.23
C ASN A 233 21.60 -3.39 -7.44
N LYS A 234 22.47 -4.29 -7.91
CA LYS A 234 23.70 -4.71 -7.26
C LYS A 234 23.52 -5.14 -5.80
N ASN A 235 22.38 -5.76 -5.48
CA ASN A 235 22.08 -6.17 -4.12
C ASN A 235 22.22 -7.68 -3.93
N MET A 236 23.42 -8.09 -3.52
CA MET A 236 23.74 -9.50 -3.29
C MET A 236 22.87 -10.14 -2.18
N ASN A 237 22.47 -9.36 -1.17
CA ASN A 237 21.59 -9.88 -0.12
C ASN A 237 20.21 -10.27 -0.66
N ASP A 238 19.68 -9.50 -1.62
CA ASP A 238 18.39 -9.82 -2.24
C ASP A 238 18.51 -11.09 -3.08
N ILE A 239 19.58 -11.25 -3.86
CA ILE A 239 19.86 -12.47 -4.65
C ILE A 239 19.89 -13.71 -3.73
N LEU A 240 20.63 -13.64 -2.62
CA LEU A 240 20.75 -14.73 -1.67
C LEU A 240 19.42 -15.06 -0.99
N LEU A 241 18.65 -14.04 -0.59
CA LEU A 241 17.31 -14.23 -0.02
C LEU A 241 16.38 -14.89 -1.03
N LEU A 242 16.31 -14.39 -2.27
CA LEU A 242 15.48 -14.96 -3.32
C LEU A 242 15.86 -16.42 -3.58
N TYR A 243 17.15 -16.73 -3.74
CA TYR A 243 17.63 -18.10 -3.96
C TYR A 243 17.29 -19.06 -2.82
N ARG A 244 17.37 -18.59 -1.57
CA ARG A 244 17.01 -19.38 -0.38
C ARG A 244 15.54 -19.82 -0.41
N TYR A 245 14.63 -18.98 -0.89
CA TYR A 245 13.19 -19.25 -0.94
C TYR A 245 12.70 -19.78 -2.29
N ASP A 246 13.57 -19.86 -3.29
CA ASP A 246 13.24 -20.42 -4.59
C ASP A 246 13.16 -21.96 -4.49
N ASN A 247 11.99 -22.54 -4.70
CA ASN A 247 11.79 -23.99 -4.56
C ASN A 247 11.95 -24.76 -5.88
N ARG A 248 12.40 -24.12 -6.97
CA ARG A 248 12.60 -24.82 -8.25
C ARG A 248 13.76 -25.82 -8.12
N ASP A 249 13.55 -27.03 -8.65
CA ASP A 249 14.52 -28.14 -8.55
C ASP A 249 15.83 -27.86 -9.30
N ASP A 250 15.75 -27.13 -10.41
CA ASP A 250 16.91 -26.83 -11.26
C ASP A 250 17.74 -25.65 -10.73
N LYS A 251 18.33 -25.86 -9.55
CA LYS A 251 19.21 -24.89 -8.90
C LYS A 251 20.40 -24.48 -9.75
N PHE A 252 20.90 -25.39 -10.60
CA PHE A 252 22.02 -25.10 -11.50
C PHE A 252 21.64 -24.06 -12.55
N SER A 253 20.48 -24.23 -13.21
CA SER A 253 19.99 -23.22 -14.15
C SER A 253 19.69 -21.87 -13.50
N ILE A 254 19.24 -21.87 -12.24
CA ILE A 254 19.05 -20.62 -11.48
C ILE A 254 20.38 -19.90 -11.29
N ILE A 255 21.40 -20.61 -10.81
CA ILE A 255 22.75 -20.05 -10.61
C ILE A 255 23.32 -19.53 -11.93
N TYR A 256 23.19 -20.30 -13.01
CA TYR A 256 23.64 -19.90 -14.34
C TYR A 256 22.98 -18.58 -14.79
N LYS A 257 21.67 -18.45 -14.59
CA LYS A 257 20.94 -17.20 -14.92
C LYS A 257 21.38 -16.03 -14.04
N ILE A 258 21.55 -16.24 -12.73
CA ILE A 258 22.08 -15.21 -11.84
C ILE A 258 23.44 -14.72 -12.34
N HIS A 259 24.33 -15.65 -12.72
CA HIS A 259 25.63 -15.32 -13.29
C HIS A 259 25.51 -14.51 -14.59
N GLU A 260 24.67 -14.95 -15.53
CA GLU A 260 24.39 -14.24 -16.78
C GLU A 260 23.92 -12.80 -16.52
N TYR A 261 22.97 -12.60 -15.59
CA TYR A 261 22.50 -11.27 -15.22
C TYR A 261 23.58 -10.40 -14.59
N ILE A 262 24.48 -10.97 -13.77
CA ILE A 262 25.59 -10.21 -13.18
C ILE A 262 26.58 -9.77 -14.26
N GLN A 263 26.94 -10.67 -15.20
CA GLN A 263 27.87 -10.35 -16.28
C GLN A 263 27.33 -9.28 -17.23
N ASN A 264 26.05 -9.41 -17.63
CA ASN A 264 25.41 -8.48 -18.56
C ASN A 264 25.24 -7.07 -18.00
N ASN A 265 25.20 -6.91 -16.67
CA ASN A 265 25.08 -5.60 -16.02
C ASN A 265 26.41 -4.81 -15.94
N ASN A 266 27.49 -5.26 -16.63
CA ASN A 266 28.74 -4.51 -16.90
C ASN A 266 29.48 -3.93 -15.68
N SER A 267 29.15 -4.37 -14.46
CA SER A 267 29.78 -3.82 -13.27
C SER A 267 31.14 -4.49 -13.03
N ARG A 268 32.21 -3.73 -13.26
CA ARG A 268 33.58 -4.15 -12.90
C ARG A 268 33.71 -4.55 -11.41
N ASP A 269 32.82 -4.06 -10.55
CA ASP A 269 32.75 -4.38 -9.11
C ASP A 269 32.40 -5.84 -8.78
N TYR A 270 31.79 -6.57 -9.71
CA TYR A 270 31.38 -7.96 -9.46
C TYR A 270 32.45 -9.00 -9.82
N ARG A 271 33.60 -8.56 -10.32
CA ARG A 271 34.73 -9.47 -10.58
C ARG A 271 35.25 -10.13 -9.29
N ASP A 272 35.02 -9.49 -8.13
CA ASP A 272 35.46 -9.98 -6.82
C ASP A 272 34.40 -10.85 -6.12
N ILE A 273 33.11 -10.69 -6.47
CA ILE A 273 32.06 -11.64 -6.05
C ILE A 273 32.02 -12.74 -7.10
N SER A 274 33.08 -13.55 -7.08
CA SER A 274 33.19 -14.68 -8.00
C SER A 274 31.90 -15.51 -7.90
N PRO A 275 31.30 -15.94 -9.03
CA PRO A 275 30.24 -16.94 -9.06
C PRO A 275 30.56 -18.14 -8.16
N MET A 276 31.85 -18.41 -7.94
CA MET A 276 32.40 -19.39 -7.02
C MET A 276 32.05 -19.13 -5.54
N MET A 277 31.97 -17.89 -5.05
CA MET A 277 31.52 -17.57 -3.67
C MET A 277 30.00 -17.73 -3.50
N ILE A 278 29.23 -17.34 -4.51
CA ILE A 278 27.78 -17.60 -4.57
C ILE A 278 27.55 -19.12 -4.57
N PHE A 279 28.32 -19.83 -5.39
CA PHE A 279 28.30 -21.28 -5.47
C PHE A 279 28.71 -21.94 -4.14
N TYR A 280 29.74 -21.43 -3.47
CA TYR A 280 30.26 -21.94 -2.21
C TYR A 280 29.26 -21.76 -1.06
N ASP A 281 28.68 -20.57 -0.90
CA ASP A 281 27.66 -20.32 0.14
C ASP A 281 26.37 -21.10 -0.10
N LEU A 282 25.97 -21.27 -1.37
CA LEU A 282 24.77 -22.03 -1.73
C LEU A 282 24.96 -23.55 -1.65
N LEU A 283 26.19 -24.05 -1.85
CA LEU A 283 26.56 -25.45 -1.61
C LEU A 283 26.63 -25.78 -0.13
N HIS A 284 27.23 -24.92 0.68
CA HIS A 284 27.40 -25.13 2.13
C HIS A 284 26.07 -25.07 2.91
N GLN A 285 25.05 -24.42 2.36
CA GLN A 285 23.72 -24.39 2.98
C GLN A 285 22.84 -25.61 2.66
N ASN A 286 23.20 -26.47 1.68
CA ASN A 286 22.25 -27.46 1.15
C ASN A 286 22.75 -28.89 0.91
N ILE A 287 24.05 -29.24 1.00
CA ILE A 287 24.50 -30.60 0.65
C ILE A 287 25.63 -31.13 1.56
N GLN A 288 25.38 -32.31 2.16
CA GLN A 288 26.40 -33.24 2.63
C GLN A 288 27.18 -33.84 1.44
N ASP A 289 28.44 -33.41 1.32
CA ASP A 289 29.66 -34.05 0.79
C ASP A 289 29.74 -34.73 -0.60
N GLU A 290 28.72 -35.35 -1.19
CA GLU A 290 28.97 -36.24 -2.37
C GLU A 290 28.86 -35.54 -3.74
N LYS A 291 27.94 -34.58 -3.90
CA LYS A 291 27.80 -33.84 -5.17
C LYS A 291 28.88 -32.76 -5.38
N ILE A 292 29.52 -32.29 -4.30
CA ILE A 292 30.63 -31.32 -4.34
C ILE A 292 31.87 -31.93 -5.04
N ARG A 293 32.18 -33.21 -4.76
CA ARG A 293 33.33 -33.89 -5.41
C ARG A 293 33.19 -33.94 -6.92
N LYS A 294 32.02 -34.36 -7.42
CA LYS A 294 31.76 -34.47 -8.86
C LYS A 294 31.80 -33.13 -9.60
N MET A 295 31.49 -32.02 -8.92
CA MET A 295 31.57 -30.70 -9.54
C MET A 295 32.97 -30.11 -9.50
N ASN A 296 33.75 -30.33 -8.43
CA ASN A 296 35.15 -29.93 -8.40
C ASN A 296 35.93 -30.57 -9.57
N ASP A 297 35.61 -31.81 -9.93
CA ASP A 297 36.17 -32.49 -11.10
C ASP A 297 35.76 -31.84 -12.43
N ILE A 298 34.57 -31.23 -12.51
CA ILE A 298 34.10 -30.52 -13.71
C ILE A 298 34.80 -29.16 -13.85
N PHE A 299 34.98 -28.42 -12.75
CA PHE A 299 35.60 -27.10 -12.79
C PHE A 299 37.12 -27.15 -12.94
N SER A 300 37.80 -28.16 -12.39
CA SER A 300 39.25 -28.36 -12.64
C SER A 300 39.60 -28.59 -14.11
N ASN A 301 38.60 -28.95 -14.94
CA ASN A 301 38.77 -29.16 -16.38
C ASN A 301 38.43 -27.93 -17.24
N ILE A 302 37.91 -26.85 -16.63
CA ILE A 302 37.57 -25.60 -17.36
C ILE A 302 38.73 -24.60 -17.31
N ASP A 303 39.65 -24.74 -16.35
CA ASP A 303 40.86 -23.91 -16.19
C ASP A 303 42.14 -24.54 -16.80
N GLN A 304 42.02 -25.62 -17.60
CA GLN A 304 43.11 -26.21 -18.41
C GLN A 304 42.88 -25.97 -19.90
#